data_AF-A0A5N5FW37-F1
#
_entry.id   AF-A0A5N5FW37-F1
#
_cell.length_a   1.000
_cell.length_b   1.000
_cell.length_c   1.000
_cell.angle_alpha   90.00
_cell.angle_beta   90.00
_cell.angle_gamma   90.00
#
_symmetry.space_group_name_H-M   'P 1'
#
loop_
_entity.id
_entity.type
_entity.pdbx_description
1 polymer ?
#
loop_
_entity_poly.entity_id
_entity_poly.type
_entity_poly.pdbx_seq_one_letter_code
_entity_poly.pdbx_strand_id
1 'polypeptide(L)'
;MASAQGIVSLPRLCFAVKRQRFIGRQGFSAQSCARVFPIICKHQKPNLVVAKSSKLRDFRVFNSVQLDQFLTSDDEDEMGEGFFEAIEELERMAREPSDVLGEMNDRLSARELQLVLVYFSQEGRDSWCALEVFEWLRKENRVDKETMELMVSIMCSWVKKLIEGEHDIGDVVDLLVESDCVGLKPSFSMMEKVISLYWEMGEKEKAVLFVKEVLKRGIMYLEEDDTDGHKGGPTGYLAWKMMVEGNYRDSVTFVIHLRESGLKPEVYSYLIAMTAVVKELNELAKALRKLKGFARAGLVAEFDTENIGLIEKYQSDLIADGVQLSNWVIEEGSSSLHGVVHERLLAMYICSGHGLEAERQLWEMKLVGKEADADLYDIVLAICASQKEANAIGRLLTRTDVSSSPRKKKSLSWLLRGYIKGGHFDDAAETVIKMLDLGLHPEFLDRAAVLQGLQKRIQQSGGVDTYLKLCKRLSDSNLIGPCLLYLFIKKYKLWIIKTL
;
A
#
# COMPACT_ATOMS: atom_id res chain seq x y z
N MET A 1 -51.15 4.76 19.91
CA MET A 1 -52.00 3.90 19.07
C MET A 1 -51.80 4.32 17.61
N ALA A 2 -51.65 3.31 16.73
CA ALA A 2 -51.49 3.26 15.26
C ALA A 2 -51.88 4.52 14.44
N SER A 3 -51.31 4.84 13.27
CA SER A 3 -51.07 4.05 12.03
C SER A 3 -50.30 4.97 11.05
N ALA A 4 -49.14 4.61 10.49
CA ALA A 4 -48.92 3.89 9.22
C ALA A 4 -49.61 4.48 7.97
N GLN A 5 -48.79 5.00 7.03
CA GLN A 5 -48.92 5.15 5.57
C GLN A 5 -47.67 5.93 5.09
N GLY A 6 -46.85 5.59 4.10
CA GLY A 6 -46.78 4.50 3.15
C GLY A 6 -45.72 4.92 2.12
N ILE A 7 -44.51 4.34 2.19
CA ILE A 7 -43.46 4.58 1.17
C ILE A 7 -43.65 3.49 0.11
N VAL A 8 -44.03 3.93 -1.08
CA VAL A 8 -44.16 3.09 -2.27
C VAL A 8 -42.77 2.62 -2.69
N SER A 9 -42.53 1.32 -2.53
CA SER A 9 -41.41 0.59 -3.13
C SER A 9 -41.60 0.51 -4.64
N LEU A 10 -40.70 1.14 -5.39
CA LEU A 10 -40.56 0.95 -6.84
C LEU A 10 -40.13 -0.50 -7.14
N PRO A 11 -40.76 -1.19 -8.10
CA PRO A 11 -40.34 -2.53 -8.50
C PRO A 11 -39.02 -2.44 -9.27
N ARG A 12 -38.09 -3.34 -8.95
CA ARG A 12 -36.89 -3.64 -9.74
C ARG A 12 -37.35 -4.07 -11.14
N LEU A 13 -37.12 -3.23 -12.15
CA LEU A 13 -37.19 -3.65 -13.54
C LEU A 13 -35.93 -4.49 -13.83
N CYS A 14 -36.08 -5.81 -13.89
CA CYS A 14 -35.09 -6.67 -14.53
C CYS A 14 -35.11 -6.36 -16.03
N PHE A 15 -34.00 -5.83 -16.55
CA PHE A 15 -33.79 -5.68 -17.98
C PHE A 15 -33.64 -7.06 -18.64
N ALA A 16 -34.09 -7.18 -19.89
CA ALA A 16 -33.98 -8.41 -20.68
C ALA A 16 -32.50 -8.82 -20.85
N VAL A 17 -32.14 -9.97 -20.29
CA VAL A 17 -30.78 -10.54 -20.28
C VAL A 17 -30.50 -11.26 -21.61
N LYS A 18 -29.35 -10.98 -22.23
CA LYS A 18 -28.84 -11.76 -23.37
C LYS A 18 -28.15 -13.03 -22.85
N ARG A 19 -28.71 -14.21 -23.16
CA ARG A 19 -28.00 -15.49 -22.98
C ARG A 19 -26.74 -15.48 -23.87
N GLN A 20 -25.55 -15.34 -23.27
CA GLN A 20 -24.29 -15.50 -23.99
C GLN A 20 -23.79 -16.94 -23.83
N ARG A 21 -23.62 -17.64 -24.95
CA ARG A 21 -22.78 -18.84 -24.98
C ARG A 21 -21.33 -18.39 -25.08
N PHE A 22 -20.46 -18.88 -24.20
CA PHE A 22 -19.02 -18.73 -24.32
C PHE A 22 -18.54 -19.49 -25.57
N ILE A 23 -18.51 -18.81 -26.71
CA ILE A 23 -18.00 -19.36 -27.98
C ILE A 23 -16.61 -18.79 -28.21
N GLY A 24 -15.58 -19.62 -27.98
CA GLY A 24 -14.23 -19.33 -28.44
C GLY A 24 -14.21 -19.22 -29.97
N ARG A 25 -13.89 -18.05 -30.51
CA ARG A 25 -13.65 -17.88 -31.95
C ARG A 25 -12.26 -18.43 -32.30
N GLN A 26 -12.21 -19.60 -32.93
CA GLN A 26 -11.12 -19.97 -33.82
C GLN A 26 -11.69 -20.40 -35.17
N GLY A 27 -11.50 -19.55 -36.17
CA GLY A 27 -11.61 -19.93 -37.57
C GLY A 27 -10.22 -19.87 -38.19
N PHE A 28 -9.58 -21.02 -38.39
CA PHE A 28 -8.60 -21.19 -39.45
C PHE A 28 -8.68 -22.59 -40.05
N SER A 29 -8.89 -22.59 -41.36
CA SER A 29 -8.99 -23.71 -42.28
C SER A 29 -7.74 -24.58 -42.24
N ALA A 30 -7.89 -25.87 -41.94
CA ALA A 30 -6.87 -26.88 -42.13
C ALA A 30 -6.70 -27.20 -43.63
N GLN A 31 -5.50 -26.99 -44.16
CA GLN A 31 -5.02 -27.72 -45.33
C GLN A 31 -3.81 -28.57 -44.93
N SER A 32 -3.87 -29.81 -45.40
CA SER A 32 -2.95 -30.90 -45.12
C SER A 32 -1.54 -30.65 -45.66
N CYS A 33 -0.55 -31.18 -44.97
CA CYS A 33 0.53 -31.90 -45.64
C CYS A 33 1.30 -32.82 -44.68
N ALA A 34 1.82 -33.88 -45.28
CA ALA A 34 2.19 -35.14 -44.66
C ALA A 34 3.59 -35.15 -44.03
N ARG A 35 3.76 -36.11 -43.11
CA ARG A 35 4.95 -36.96 -42.79
C ARG A 35 6.33 -36.28 -42.75
N VAL A 36 7.06 -36.51 -41.66
CA VAL A 36 8.28 -37.35 -41.58
C VAL A 36 8.90 -37.21 -40.17
N PHE A 37 9.03 -38.33 -39.45
CA PHE A 37 10.01 -38.51 -38.35
C PHE A 37 11.35 -38.94 -38.98
N PRO A 38 12.52 -38.63 -38.38
CA PRO A 38 13.15 -39.60 -37.46
C PRO A 38 13.99 -38.99 -36.30
N ILE A 39 13.95 -39.57 -35.09
CA ILE A 39 14.97 -40.43 -34.44
C ILE A 39 16.08 -39.70 -33.62
N ILE A 40 15.93 -39.82 -32.30
CA ILE A 40 16.90 -40.18 -31.22
C ILE A 40 18.39 -39.84 -31.39
N CYS A 41 18.93 -39.11 -30.41
CA CYS A 41 20.26 -39.37 -29.83
C CYS A 41 20.33 -38.93 -28.35
N LYS A 42 20.66 -39.88 -27.46
CA LYS A 42 21.10 -39.63 -26.06
C LYS A 42 22.61 -39.36 -26.06
N HIS A 43 23.09 -38.39 -25.26
CA HIS A 43 24.04 -38.68 -24.16
C HIS A 43 24.54 -37.43 -23.38
N GLN A 44 24.71 -37.67 -22.07
CA GLN A 44 25.75 -37.18 -21.15
C GLN A 44 25.68 -35.77 -20.51
N LYS A 45 25.46 -35.79 -19.19
CA LYS A 45 25.96 -34.86 -18.14
C LYS A 45 27.43 -35.25 -17.79
N PRO A 46 28.25 -34.49 -17.00
CA PRO A 46 27.84 -33.61 -15.88
C PRO A 46 28.73 -32.37 -15.52
N ASN A 47 28.29 -31.69 -14.44
CA ASN A 47 29.00 -30.83 -13.48
C ASN A 47 29.00 -29.30 -13.69
N LEU A 48 28.28 -28.59 -12.79
CA LEU A 48 28.88 -27.46 -12.04
C LEU A 48 28.08 -27.11 -10.75
N VAL A 49 28.80 -27.24 -9.62
CA VAL A 49 28.87 -26.47 -8.36
C VAL A 49 27.66 -25.67 -7.84
N VAL A 50 27.35 -25.97 -6.57
CA VAL A 50 26.42 -25.35 -5.62
C VAL A 50 26.83 -23.93 -5.21
N ALA A 51 25.88 -22.99 -5.23
CA ALA A 51 25.87 -21.79 -4.39
C ALA A 51 24.48 -21.62 -3.75
N LYS A 52 24.46 -21.42 -2.42
CA LYS A 52 23.31 -21.49 -1.52
C LYS A 52 22.33 -20.32 -1.73
N SER A 53 21.05 -20.62 -1.95
CA SER A 53 19.95 -19.65 -1.87
C SER A 53 19.45 -19.51 -0.42
N SER A 54 19.32 -18.27 0.03
CA SER A 54 18.62 -17.88 1.25
C SER A 54 17.11 -18.01 1.03
N LYS A 55 16.43 -18.63 2.00
CA LYS A 55 15.00 -18.91 2.07
C LYS A 55 14.11 -17.74 1.59
N LEU A 56 13.64 -17.83 0.35
CA LEU A 56 12.38 -17.23 -0.09
C LEU A 56 11.29 -18.27 0.22
N ARG A 57 10.23 -17.85 0.92
CA ARG A 57 9.02 -18.68 1.06
C ARG A 57 8.44 -18.86 -0.33
N ASP A 58 8.51 -20.09 -0.83
CA ASP A 58 7.97 -20.49 -2.12
C ASP A 58 6.47 -20.19 -2.18
N PHE A 59 6.11 -19.26 -3.06
CA PHE A 59 4.76 -19.18 -3.60
C PHE A 59 4.55 -20.46 -4.43
N ARG A 60 3.62 -21.30 -3.99
CA ARG A 60 3.12 -22.42 -4.80
C ARG A 60 2.56 -21.85 -6.09
N VAL A 61 3.37 -21.98 -7.14
CA VAL A 61 2.93 -21.90 -8.53
C VAL A 61 1.78 -22.90 -8.68
N PHE A 62 0.56 -22.39 -8.87
CA PHE A 62 -0.58 -23.19 -9.24
C PHE A 62 -0.34 -23.72 -10.66
N ASN A 63 0.35 -24.86 -10.75
CA ASN A 63 0.16 -25.77 -11.86
C ASN A 63 -1.34 -26.04 -11.97
N SER A 64 -1.91 -25.83 -13.16
CA SER A 64 -3.18 -26.38 -13.63
C SER A 64 -4.07 -26.92 -12.51
N VAL A 65 -4.95 -26.05 -11.99
CA VAL A 65 -5.91 -26.35 -10.91
C VAL A 65 -6.43 -27.78 -11.10
N GLN A 66 -6.27 -28.58 -10.04
CA GLN A 66 -6.68 -29.98 -9.91
C GLN A 66 -8.21 -30.13 -10.01
N LEU A 67 -8.80 -29.80 -11.17
CA LEU A 67 -10.15 -30.23 -11.53
C LEU A 67 -10.22 -31.77 -11.58
N ASP A 68 -9.09 -32.43 -11.88
CA ASP A 68 -8.96 -33.88 -11.83
C ASP A 68 -9.08 -34.45 -10.41
N GLN A 69 -8.74 -33.73 -9.34
CA GLN A 69 -8.77 -34.30 -7.99
C GLN A 69 -10.19 -34.40 -7.41
N PHE A 70 -11.15 -33.61 -7.91
CA PHE A 70 -12.58 -33.82 -7.63
C PHE A 70 -13.17 -35.00 -8.43
N LEU A 71 -12.48 -35.46 -9.47
CA LEU A 71 -12.83 -36.64 -10.24
C LEU A 71 -12.15 -37.93 -9.71
N THR A 72 -11.07 -37.83 -8.92
CA THR A 72 -10.21 -38.98 -8.56
C THR A 72 -10.00 -39.19 -7.05
N SER A 73 -11.00 -38.97 -6.20
CA SER A 73 -11.03 -39.69 -4.92
C SER A 73 -11.60 -41.09 -5.19
N ASP A 74 -10.85 -42.12 -4.82
CA ASP A 74 -11.00 -43.57 -5.07
C ASP A 74 -12.33 -44.23 -4.59
N ASP A 75 -13.46 -43.53 -4.63
CA ASP A 75 -14.79 -44.11 -4.47
C ASP A 75 -15.48 -44.09 -5.84
N GLU A 76 -15.33 -45.19 -6.59
CA GLU A 76 -16.15 -45.54 -7.76
C GLU A 76 -17.57 -45.88 -7.30
N ASP A 77 -18.34 -44.87 -6.88
CA ASP A 77 -19.79 -44.99 -6.97
C ASP A 77 -20.15 -44.77 -8.44
N GLU A 78 -20.62 -45.83 -9.12
CA GLU A 78 -21.17 -45.72 -10.47
C GLU A 78 -22.18 -44.56 -10.51
N MET A 79 -21.90 -43.55 -11.36
CA MET A 79 -22.81 -42.42 -11.56
C MET A 79 -24.22 -42.94 -11.84
N GLY A 80 -25.20 -42.54 -11.04
CA GLY A 80 -26.54 -43.09 -11.14
C GLY A 80 -27.21 -42.71 -12.46
N GLU A 81 -28.18 -43.51 -12.92
CA GLU A 81 -28.99 -43.18 -14.11
C GLU A 81 -29.67 -41.80 -13.98
N GLY A 82 -29.99 -41.39 -12.74
CA GLY A 82 -30.53 -40.06 -12.44
C GLY A 82 -29.57 -38.91 -12.77
N PHE A 83 -28.25 -39.09 -12.66
CA PHE A 83 -27.29 -38.04 -13.03
C PHE A 83 -27.29 -37.79 -14.54
N PHE A 84 -27.27 -38.84 -15.36
CA PHE A 84 -27.29 -38.72 -16.82
C PHE A 84 -28.61 -38.15 -17.34
N GLU A 85 -29.73 -38.58 -16.77
CA GLU A 85 -31.06 -38.03 -17.10
C GLU A 85 -31.15 -36.54 -16.75
N ALA A 86 -30.58 -36.11 -15.61
CA ALA A 86 -30.55 -34.70 -15.22
C ALA A 86 -29.76 -33.86 -16.21
N ILE A 87 -28.59 -34.34 -16.64
CA ILE A 87 -27.78 -33.66 -17.66
C ILE A 87 -28.55 -33.56 -18.97
N GLU A 88 -29.14 -34.66 -19.45
CA GLU A 88 -29.86 -34.68 -20.72
C GLU A 88 -31.03 -33.69 -20.73
N GLU A 89 -31.86 -33.66 -19.68
CA GLU A 89 -32.99 -32.74 -19.58
C GLU A 89 -32.56 -31.28 -19.44
N LEU A 90 -31.50 -31.01 -18.66
CA LEU A 90 -30.93 -29.66 -18.52
C LEU A 90 -30.31 -29.16 -19.84
N GLU A 91 -29.64 -30.03 -20.61
CA GLU A 91 -29.10 -29.67 -21.93
C GLU A 91 -30.19 -29.41 -22.96
N ARG A 92 -31.33 -30.10 -22.84
CA ARG A 92 -32.48 -29.92 -23.74
C ARG A 92 -33.09 -28.53 -23.62
N MET A 93 -32.90 -27.86 -22.48
CA MET A 93 -33.42 -26.50 -22.17
C MET A 93 -34.92 -26.33 -22.46
N ALA A 94 -35.70 -27.39 -22.31
CA ALA A 94 -37.14 -27.36 -22.60
C ALA A 94 -37.98 -26.92 -21.40
N ARG A 95 -37.42 -26.96 -20.19
CA ARG A 95 -38.03 -26.62 -18.91
C ARG A 95 -37.05 -25.76 -18.10
N GLU A 96 -37.53 -25.06 -17.07
CA GLU A 96 -36.65 -24.32 -16.17
C GLU A 96 -35.78 -25.31 -15.36
N PRO A 97 -34.47 -25.05 -15.18
CA PRO A 97 -33.60 -25.96 -14.42
C PRO A 97 -34.08 -26.26 -13.00
N SER A 98 -34.76 -25.33 -12.35
CA SER A 98 -35.37 -25.56 -11.04
C SER A 98 -36.45 -26.64 -11.04
N ASP A 99 -37.23 -26.75 -12.11
CA ASP A 99 -38.29 -27.75 -12.24
C ASP A 99 -37.70 -29.15 -12.44
N VAL A 100 -36.68 -29.25 -13.29
CA VAL A 100 -35.95 -30.51 -13.56
C VAL A 100 -35.25 -30.98 -12.28
N LEU A 101 -34.52 -30.09 -11.61
CA LEU A 101 -33.82 -30.43 -10.37
C LEU A 101 -34.80 -30.75 -9.22
N GLY A 102 -35.95 -30.09 -9.18
CA GLY A 102 -37.01 -30.37 -8.20
C GLY A 102 -37.56 -31.80 -8.32
N GLU A 103 -37.83 -32.27 -9.54
CA GLU A 103 -38.30 -33.64 -9.80
C GLU A 103 -37.24 -34.71 -9.49
N MET A 104 -35.97 -34.35 -9.62
CA MET A 104 -34.83 -35.26 -9.46
C MET A 104 -34.16 -35.17 -8.08
N ASN A 105 -34.68 -34.34 -7.17
CA ASN A 105 -34.04 -34.01 -5.89
C ASN A 105 -33.72 -35.25 -5.04
N ASP A 106 -34.66 -36.20 -4.94
CA ASP A 106 -34.51 -37.44 -4.17
C ASP A 106 -33.63 -38.48 -4.87
N ARG A 107 -33.34 -38.29 -6.16
CA ARG A 107 -32.58 -39.22 -7.01
C ARG A 107 -31.10 -38.82 -7.17
N LEU A 108 -30.72 -37.63 -6.71
CA LEU A 108 -29.38 -37.07 -6.87
C LEU A 108 -28.68 -36.89 -5.52
N SER A 109 -27.53 -37.53 -5.38
CA SER A 109 -26.60 -37.32 -4.26
C SER A 109 -25.97 -35.92 -4.29
N ALA A 110 -25.40 -35.48 -3.16
CA ALA A 110 -24.68 -34.21 -3.09
C ALA A 110 -23.47 -34.17 -4.06
N ARG A 111 -22.77 -35.31 -4.20
CA ARG A 111 -21.65 -35.47 -5.13
C ARG A 111 -22.09 -35.34 -6.60
N GLU A 112 -23.21 -35.97 -6.97
CA GLU A 112 -23.77 -35.86 -8.31
C GLU A 112 -24.19 -34.42 -8.65
N LEU A 113 -24.75 -33.68 -7.68
CA LEU A 113 -25.08 -32.26 -7.89
C LEU A 113 -23.84 -31.37 -8.04
N GLN A 114 -22.76 -31.65 -7.30
CA GLN A 114 -21.46 -31.00 -7.54
C GLN A 114 -20.92 -31.34 -8.94
N LEU A 115 -21.07 -32.58 -9.40
CA LEU A 115 -20.68 -32.98 -10.75
C LEU A 115 -21.53 -32.29 -11.83
N VAL A 116 -22.83 -32.07 -11.60
CA VAL A 116 -23.68 -31.27 -12.50
C VAL A 116 -23.16 -29.83 -12.60
N LEU A 117 -22.78 -29.20 -11.48
CA LEU A 117 -22.15 -27.87 -11.50
C LEU A 117 -20.86 -27.85 -12.32
N VAL A 118 -19.97 -28.83 -12.08
CA VAL A 118 -18.72 -28.97 -12.84
C VAL A 118 -19.01 -29.17 -14.32
N TYR A 119 -19.98 -30.02 -14.67
CA TYR A 119 -20.35 -30.31 -16.06
C TYR A 119 -20.75 -29.05 -16.83
N PHE A 120 -21.70 -28.27 -16.30
CA PHE A 120 -22.17 -27.04 -16.94
C PHE A 120 -21.13 -25.90 -16.88
N SER A 121 -20.08 -26.04 -16.07
CA SER A 121 -18.97 -25.08 -16.03
C SER A 121 -17.90 -25.25 -17.11
N GLN A 122 -17.93 -26.36 -17.85
CA GLN A 122 -16.95 -26.68 -18.90
C GLN A 122 -17.11 -25.80 -20.15
N GLU A 123 -16.06 -25.74 -20.97
CA GLU A 123 -16.07 -24.93 -22.20
C GLU A 123 -17.12 -25.40 -23.21
N GLY A 124 -17.81 -24.43 -23.82
CA GLY A 124 -18.86 -24.68 -24.80
C GLY A 124 -20.23 -25.02 -24.21
N ARG A 125 -20.36 -25.09 -22.88
CA ARG A 125 -21.62 -25.30 -22.16
C ARG A 125 -22.22 -23.98 -21.68
N ASP A 126 -23.48 -24.03 -21.24
CA ASP A 126 -24.21 -22.86 -20.77
C ASP A 126 -23.80 -22.52 -19.32
N SER A 127 -22.89 -21.56 -19.15
CA SER A 127 -22.44 -21.09 -17.84
C SER A 127 -23.57 -20.54 -16.98
N TRP A 128 -24.65 -20.06 -17.62
CA TRP A 128 -25.86 -19.62 -16.93
C TRP A 128 -26.58 -20.78 -16.25
N CYS A 129 -26.63 -21.96 -16.90
CA CYS A 129 -27.21 -23.16 -16.32
C CYS A 129 -26.48 -23.56 -15.03
N ALA A 130 -25.15 -23.42 -14.99
CA ALA A 130 -24.38 -23.67 -13.76
C ALA A 130 -24.74 -22.68 -12.63
N LEU A 131 -24.97 -21.39 -12.94
CA LEU A 131 -25.45 -20.42 -11.96
C LEU A 131 -26.86 -20.77 -11.45
N GLU A 132 -27.78 -21.19 -12.32
CA GLU A 132 -29.15 -21.59 -11.96
C GLU A 132 -29.18 -22.87 -11.11
N VAL A 133 -28.37 -23.88 -11.45
CA VAL A 133 -28.18 -25.09 -10.65
C VAL A 133 -27.70 -24.70 -9.25
N PHE A 134 -26.72 -23.79 -9.15
CA PHE A 134 -26.20 -23.32 -7.87
C PHE A 134 -27.26 -22.55 -7.06
N GLU A 135 -28.06 -21.70 -7.72
CA GLU A 135 -29.16 -20.97 -7.09
C GLU A 135 -30.19 -21.94 -6.48
N TRP A 136 -30.56 -22.98 -7.23
CA TRP A 136 -31.50 -24.00 -6.78
C TRP A 136 -30.94 -24.77 -5.58
N LEU A 137 -29.68 -25.23 -5.64
CA LEU A 137 -29.02 -25.92 -4.53
C LEU A 137 -29.07 -25.12 -3.23
N ARG A 138 -28.92 -23.80 -3.36
CA ARG A 138 -28.99 -22.89 -2.22
C ARG A 138 -30.41 -22.75 -1.69
N LYS A 139 -31.43 -22.65 -2.55
CA LYS A 139 -32.85 -22.61 -2.12
C LYS A 139 -33.23 -23.86 -1.34
N GLU A 140 -32.71 -25.01 -1.74
CA GLU A 140 -32.90 -26.30 -1.05
C GLU A 140 -31.96 -26.51 0.16
N ASN A 141 -31.15 -25.50 0.52
CA ASN A 141 -30.18 -25.56 1.62
C ASN A 141 -29.17 -26.73 1.51
N ARG A 142 -28.78 -27.08 0.28
CA ARG A 142 -27.82 -28.14 -0.07
C ARG A 142 -26.41 -27.63 -0.39
N VAL A 143 -26.13 -26.35 -0.15
CA VAL A 143 -24.80 -25.77 -0.33
C VAL A 143 -23.99 -25.93 0.95
N ASP A 144 -23.07 -26.89 0.95
CA ASP A 144 -22.05 -27.00 1.96
C ASP A 144 -20.82 -26.12 1.65
N LYS A 145 -19.85 -26.11 2.57
CA LYS A 145 -18.62 -25.32 2.41
C LYS A 145 -17.83 -25.72 1.16
N GLU A 146 -17.79 -27.01 0.84
CA GLU A 146 -17.05 -27.54 -0.31
C GLU A 146 -17.70 -27.11 -1.64
N THR A 147 -19.03 -27.16 -1.72
CA THR A 147 -19.80 -26.69 -2.88
C THR A 147 -19.63 -25.19 -3.08
N MET A 148 -19.56 -24.42 -1.99
CA MET A 148 -19.28 -22.99 -2.05
C MET A 148 -17.86 -22.70 -2.59
N GLU A 149 -16.84 -23.40 -2.09
CA GLU A 149 -15.45 -23.29 -2.55
C GLU A 149 -15.30 -23.71 -4.03
N LEU A 150 -15.98 -24.78 -4.44
CA LEU A 150 -16.04 -25.24 -5.82
C LEU A 150 -16.62 -24.15 -6.73
N MET A 151 -17.73 -23.52 -6.32
CA MET A 151 -18.36 -22.47 -7.11
C MET A 151 -17.47 -21.24 -7.27
N VAL A 152 -16.79 -20.81 -6.21
CA VAL A 152 -15.79 -19.72 -6.28
C VAL A 152 -14.64 -20.07 -7.23
N SER A 153 -14.18 -21.32 -7.23
CA SER A 153 -13.14 -21.81 -8.15
C SER A 153 -13.58 -21.78 -9.62
N ILE A 154 -14.79 -22.27 -9.90
CA ILE A 154 -15.43 -22.22 -11.22
C ILE A 154 -15.52 -20.77 -11.71
N MET A 155 -15.99 -19.87 -10.86
CA MET A 155 -16.08 -18.44 -11.18
C MET A 155 -14.72 -17.81 -11.50
N CYS A 156 -13.71 -18.08 -10.68
CA CYS A 156 -12.36 -17.58 -10.95
C CYS A 156 -11.80 -18.11 -12.29
N SER A 157 -12.15 -19.34 -12.66
CA SER A 157 -11.78 -19.94 -13.95
C SER A 157 -12.46 -19.21 -15.12
N TRP A 158 -13.76 -18.93 -15.03
CA TRP A 158 -14.49 -18.18 -16.06
C TRP A 158 -13.97 -16.75 -16.21
N VAL A 159 -13.72 -16.04 -15.10
CA VAL A 159 -13.13 -14.70 -15.13
C VAL A 159 -11.75 -14.73 -15.78
N LYS A 160 -10.91 -15.70 -15.43
CA LYS A 160 -9.60 -15.85 -16.05
C LYS A 160 -9.71 -16.03 -17.57
N LYS A 161 -10.64 -16.86 -18.04
CA LYS A 161 -10.88 -17.07 -19.48
C LYS A 161 -11.38 -15.83 -20.20
N LEU A 162 -12.27 -15.05 -19.58
CA LEU A 162 -12.72 -13.76 -20.13
C LEU A 162 -11.54 -12.81 -20.33
N ILE A 163 -10.67 -12.71 -19.32
CA ILE A 163 -9.49 -11.84 -19.36
C ILE A 163 -8.48 -12.32 -20.41
N GLU A 164 -8.18 -13.61 -20.45
CA GLU A 164 -7.27 -14.22 -21.45
C GLU A 164 -7.83 -14.14 -22.87
N GLY A 165 -9.16 -14.17 -23.02
CA GLY A 165 -9.86 -13.97 -24.29
C GLY A 165 -10.02 -12.51 -24.73
N GLU A 166 -9.40 -11.56 -24.01
CA GLU A 166 -9.48 -10.11 -24.26
C GLU A 166 -10.93 -9.56 -24.31
N HIS A 167 -11.84 -10.13 -23.54
CA HIS A 167 -13.21 -9.64 -23.42
C HIS A 167 -13.28 -8.25 -22.77
N ASP A 168 -14.41 -7.55 -22.97
CA ASP A 168 -14.61 -6.25 -22.36
C ASP A 168 -14.72 -6.37 -20.84
N ILE A 169 -14.32 -5.31 -20.14
CA ILE A 169 -14.43 -5.26 -18.67
C ILE A 169 -15.90 -5.36 -18.25
N GLY A 170 -16.83 -4.84 -19.06
CA GLY A 170 -18.26 -5.02 -18.86
C GLY A 170 -18.66 -6.48 -18.74
N ASP A 171 -18.15 -7.37 -19.60
CA ASP A 171 -18.47 -8.80 -19.58
C ASP A 171 -18.00 -9.46 -18.27
N VAL A 172 -16.80 -9.09 -17.78
CA VAL A 172 -16.27 -9.59 -16.51
C VAL A 172 -17.12 -9.11 -15.34
N VAL A 173 -17.54 -7.85 -15.34
CA VAL A 173 -18.36 -7.30 -14.27
C VAL A 173 -19.80 -7.82 -14.34
N ASP A 174 -20.35 -8.05 -15.53
CA ASP A 174 -21.66 -8.68 -15.75
C ASP A 174 -21.67 -10.07 -15.10
N LEU A 175 -20.64 -10.91 -15.33
CA LEU A 175 -20.51 -12.21 -14.68
C LEU A 175 -20.47 -12.11 -13.14
N LEU A 176 -19.80 -11.10 -12.59
CA LEU A 176 -19.78 -10.87 -11.14
C LEU A 176 -21.15 -10.44 -10.61
N VAL A 177 -21.89 -9.62 -11.35
CA VAL A 177 -23.26 -9.20 -10.98
C VAL A 177 -24.23 -10.38 -11.07
N GLU A 178 -24.13 -11.21 -12.10
CA GLU A 178 -24.94 -12.42 -12.26
C GLU A 178 -24.72 -13.38 -11.10
N SER A 179 -23.47 -13.52 -10.64
CA SER A 179 -23.15 -14.34 -9.47
C SER A 179 -23.78 -13.81 -8.16
N ASP A 180 -23.83 -12.49 -7.99
CA ASP A 180 -24.52 -11.86 -6.85
C ASP A 180 -26.05 -12.04 -6.94
N CYS A 181 -26.61 -12.14 -8.16
CA CYS A 181 -28.04 -12.39 -8.36
C CYS A 181 -28.42 -13.81 -7.94
N VAL A 182 -27.56 -14.80 -8.22
CA VAL A 182 -27.69 -16.15 -7.62
C VAL A 182 -27.15 -16.20 -6.19
N GLY A 183 -26.91 -15.02 -5.58
CA GLY A 183 -26.36 -14.69 -4.27
C GLY A 183 -25.22 -15.57 -3.79
N LEU A 184 -24.35 -15.91 -4.74
CA LEU A 184 -22.94 -15.99 -4.48
C LEU A 184 -22.42 -14.56 -4.46
N LYS A 185 -22.37 -13.96 -3.27
CA LYS A 185 -21.84 -12.61 -3.13
C LYS A 185 -20.37 -12.63 -3.55
N PRO A 186 -19.96 -11.81 -4.54
CA PRO A 186 -18.55 -11.68 -4.89
C PRO A 186 -17.73 -11.31 -3.66
N SER A 187 -16.96 -12.27 -3.15
CA SER A 187 -16.11 -12.01 -1.99
C SER A 187 -14.94 -11.12 -2.39
N PHE A 188 -14.34 -10.44 -1.41
CA PHE A 188 -13.12 -9.68 -1.62
C PHE A 188 -12.02 -10.51 -2.31
N SER A 189 -11.93 -11.81 -2.00
CA SER A 189 -10.97 -12.73 -2.61
C SER A 189 -11.14 -12.85 -4.13
N MET A 190 -12.38 -12.79 -4.64
CA MET A 190 -12.61 -12.84 -6.09
C MET A 190 -12.18 -11.54 -6.76
N MET A 191 -12.52 -10.38 -6.17
CA MET A 191 -12.10 -9.07 -6.67
C MET A 191 -10.58 -8.92 -6.69
N GLU A 192 -9.90 -9.32 -5.62
CA GLU A 192 -8.43 -9.39 -5.54
C GLU A 192 -7.86 -10.25 -6.67
N LYS A 193 -8.48 -11.40 -6.96
CA LYS A 193 -8.02 -12.28 -8.03
C LYS A 193 -8.15 -11.62 -9.41
N VAL A 194 -9.29 -10.98 -9.70
CA VAL A 194 -9.50 -10.26 -10.97
C VAL A 194 -8.48 -9.14 -11.15
N ILE A 195 -8.34 -8.30 -10.12
CA ILE A 195 -7.35 -7.22 -10.11
C ILE A 195 -5.96 -7.80 -10.34
N SER A 196 -5.64 -8.92 -9.68
CA SER A 196 -4.33 -9.52 -9.81
C SER A 196 -4.03 -10.08 -11.19
N LEU A 197 -5.01 -10.70 -11.84
CA LEU A 197 -4.90 -11.21 -13.21
C LEU A 197 -4.63 -10.08 -14.21
N TYR A 198 -5.43 -9.01 -14.20
CA TYR A 198 -5.17 -7.86 -15.08
C TYR A 198 -3.79 -7.26 -14.85
N TRP A 199 -3.39 -7.18 -13.58
CA TRP A 199 -2.11 -6.59 -13.22
C TRP A 199 -0.90 -7.44 -13.65
N GLU A 200 -0.98 -8.76 -13.49
CA GLU A 200 0.05 -9.72 -13.90
C GLU A 200 0.19 -9.81 -15.42
N MET A 201 -0.93 -9.62 -16.14
CA MET A 201 -0.96 -9.51 -17.61
C MET A 201 -0.37 -8.20 -18.14
N GLY A 202 -0.04 -7.24 -17.26
CA GLY A 202 0.45 -5.91 -17.65
C GLY A 202 -0.65 -4.93 -18.07
N GLU A 203 -1.92 -5.35 -18.01
CA GLU A 203 -3.11 -4.58 -18.40
C GLU A 203 -3.56 -3.65 -17.25
N LYS A 204 -2.68 -2.75 -16.81
CA LYS A 204 -2.89 -1.91 -15.62
C LYS A 204 -4.06 -0.94 -15.78
N GLU A 205 -4.28 -0.37 -16.96
CA GLU A 205 -5.46 0.47 -17.20
C GLU A 205 -6.76 -0.33 -17.09
N LYS A 206 -6.78 -1.59 -17.55
CA LYS A 206 -7.97 -2.45 -17.42
C LYS A 206 -8.27 -2.76 -15.96
N ALA A 207 -7.25 -2.96 -15.12
CA ALA A 207 -7.44 -3.10 -13.67
C ALA A 207 -8.09 -1.85 -13.03
N VAL A 208 -7.64 -0.65 -13.43
CA VAL A 208 -8.23 0.62 -12.95
C VAL A 208 -9.69 0.77 -13.41
N LEU A 209 -9.97 0.45 -14.67
CA LEU A 209 -11.33 0.49 -15.23
C LEU A 209 -12.25 -0.54 -14.58
N PHE A 210 -11.74 -1.74 -14.30
CA PHE A 210 -12.47 -2.77 -13.55
C PHE A 210 -12.91 -2.26 -12.18
N VAL A 211 -12.00 -1.69 -11.38
CA VAL A 211 -12.37 -1.14 -10.06
C VAL A 211 -13.38 0.01 -10.20
N LYS A 212 -13.23 0.89 -11.20
CA LYS A 212 -14.21 1.95 -11.49
C LYS A 212 -15.60 1.38 -11.75
N GLU A 213 -15.70 0.32 -12.57
CA GLU A 213 -16.97 -0.29 -12.94
C GLU A 213 -17.62 -1.04 -11.76
N VAL A 214 -16.81 -1.74 -10.96
CA VAL A 214 -17.25 -2.38 -9.71
C VAL A 214 -17.86 -1.35 -8.75
N LEU A 215 -17.21 -0.19 -8.56
CA LEU A 215 -17.72 0.89 -7.72
C LEU A 215 -18.99 1.54 -8.28
N LYS A 216 -19.07 1.76 -9.61
CA LYS A 216 -20.25 2.35 -10.25
C LYS A 216 -21.49 1.49 -10.06
N ARG A 217 -21.35 0.17 -10.20
CA ARG A 217 -22.46 -0.78 -10.08
C ARG A 217 -22.81 -1.11 -8.63
N GLY A 218 -21.99 -0.67 -7.68
CA GLY A 218 -22.25 -0.86 -6.26
C GLY A 218 -22.26 -2.32 -5.84
N ILE A 219 -21.42 -3.16 -6.47
CA ILE A 219 -21.33 -4.59 -6.12
C ILE A 219 -20.90 -4.68 -4.65
N MET A 220 -21.83 -5.10 -3.78
CA MET A 220 -21.58 -5.23 -2.35
C MET A 220 -20.70 -6.46 -2.09
N TYR A 221 -19.42 -6.22 -1.81
CA TYR A 221 -18.58 -7.18 -1.10
C TYR A 221 -18.84 -6.98 0.39
N LEU A 222 -19.50 -7.95 1.05
CA LEU A 222 -19.77 -7.86 2.48
C LEU A 222 -18.47 -7.85 3.29
N GLU A 223 -18.39 -6.95 4.26
CA GLU A 223 -17.51 -7.05 5.41
C GLU A 223 -18.03 -8.19 6.31
N GLU A 224 -17.79 -9.45 5.92
CA GLU A 224 -18.12 -10.59 6.78
C GLU A 224 -17.19 -10.61 8.01
N ASP A 225 -17.84 -10.53 9.18
CA ASP A 225 -17.33 -10.77 10.53
C ASP A 225 -16.12 -9.93 10.98
N ASP A 226 -16.47 -8.75 11.50
CA ASP A 226 -15.60 -7.72 12.08
C ASP A 226 -14.97 -8.19 13.41
N THR A 227 -13.96 -9.05 13.31
CA THR A 227 -13.03 -9.35 14.41
C THR A 227 -11.62 -8.82 14.18
N ASP A 228 -11.32 -8.32 12.98
CA ASP A 228 -10.03 -7.70 12.66
C ASP A 228 -10.24 -6.68 11.51
N GLY A 229 -10.60 -5.44 11.86
CA GLY A 229 -11.09 -4.36 10.98
C GLY A 229 -10.12 -3.85 9.90
N HIS A 230 -9.54 -4.76 9.12
CA HIS A 230 -8.42 -4.54 8.21
C HIS A 230 -8.54 -5.29 6.87
N LYS A 231 -9.75 -5.58 6.37
CA LYS A 231 -9.92 -6.06 4.99
C LYS A 231 -10.32 -4.90 4.09
N GLY A 232 -9.37 -4.46 3.26
CA GLY A 232 -9.60 -3.43 2.24
C GLY A 232 -10.56 -3.91 1.15
N GLY A 233 -11.15 -3.00 0.39
CA GLY A 233 -11.92 -3.33 -0.80
C GLY A 233 -11.08 -3.28 -2.08
N PRO A 234 -11.72 -3.43 -3.26
CA PRO A 234 -11.02 -3.45 -4.55
C PRO A 234 -10.18 -2.19 -4.77
N THR A 235 -10.60 -1.03 -4.27
CA THR A 235 -9.84 0.22 -4.39
C THR A 235 -8.57 0.17 -3.57
N GLY A 236 -8.69 -0.16 -2.28
CA GLY A 236 -7.54 -0.29 -1.39
C GLY A 236 -6.55 -1.35 -1.86
N TYR A 237 -7.03 -2.47 -2.40
CA TYR A 237 -6.18 -3.53 -2.94
C TYR A 237 -5.37 -3.09 -4.16
N LEU A 238 -6.02 -2.46 -5.13
CA LEU A 238 -5.33 -1.95 -6.33
C LEU A 238 -4.31 -0.85 -5.98
N ALA A 239 -4.70 0.07 -5.09
CA ALA A 239 -3.79 1.10 -4.57
C ALA A 239 -2.58 0.49 -3.84
N TRP A 240 -2.79 -0.57 -3.07
CA TRP A 240 -1.71 -1.32 -2.42
C TRP A 240 -0.81 -2.00 -3.44
N LYS A 241 -1.38 -2.60 -4.50
CA LYS A 241 -0.61 -3.25 -5.57
C LYS A 241 0.30 -2.26 -6.30
N MET A 242 -0.21 -1.06 -6.61
CA MET A 242 0.58 0.07 -7.13
C MET A 242 1.74 0.45 -6.18
N MET A 243 1.47 0.51 -4.87
CA MET A 243 2.47 0.86 -3.86
C MET A 243 3.58 -0.20 -3.74
N VAL A 244 3.24 -1.50 -3.83
CA VAL A 244 4.22 -2.60 -3.77
C VAL A 244 5.20 -2.53 -4.94
N GLU A 245 4.75 -2.08 -6.11
CA GLU A 245 5.61 -1.86 -7.28
C GLU A 245 6.43 -0.56 -7.22
N GLY A 246 6.23 0.27 -6.20
CA GLY A 246 6.88 1.58 -6.06
C GLY A 246 6.20 2.71 -6.83
N ASN A 247 5.04 2.48 -7.42
CA ASN A 247 4.25 3.50 -8.13
C ASN A 247 3.38 4.28 -7.13
N TYR A 248 4.01 4.98 -6.20
CA TYR A 248 3.32 5.64 -5.07
C TYR A 248 2.43 6.78 -5.53
N ARG A 249 2.91 7.64 -6.44
CA ARG A 249 2.13 8.75 -6.98
C ARG A 249 0.87 8.28 -7.72
N ASP A 250 0.97 7.19 -8.48
CA ASP A 250 -0.17 6.64 -9.21
C ASP A 250 -1.21 6.07 -8.24
N SER A 251 -0.77 5.42 -7.15
CA SER A 251 -1.65 4.97 -6.05
C SER A 251 -2.45 6.13 -5.43
N VAL A 252 -1.78 7.25 -5.13
CA VAL A 252 -2.42 8.45 -4.58
C VAL A 252 -3.42 9.04 -5.57
N THR A 253 -2.98 9.28 -6.80
CA THR A 253 -3.79 9.88 -7.87
C THR A 253 -5.02 9.02 -8.18
N PHE A 254 -4.86 7.70 -8.20
CA PHE A 254 -5.94 6.75 -8.43
C PHE A 254 -7.06 6.89 -7.40
N VAL A 255 -6.74 6.87 -6.11
CA VAL A 255 -7.74 6.95 -5.03
C VAL A 255 -8.44 8.33 -5.03
N ILE A 256 -7.68 9.41 -5.20
CA ILE A 256 -8.23 10.79 -5.29
C ILE A 256 -9.17 10.91 -6.49
N HIS A 257 -8.74 10.47 -7.66
CA HIS A 257 -9.53 10.55 -8.88
C HIS A 257 -10.85 9.78 -8.75
N LEU A 258 -10.87 8.60 -8.09
CA LEU A 258 -12.11 7.84 -7.89
C LEU A 258 -13.13 8.64 -7.08
N ARG A 259 -12.71 9.24 -5.96
CA ARG A 259 -13.58 10.07 -5.13
C ARG A 259 -14.05 11.33 -5.86
N GLU A 260 -13.14 12.03 -6.55
CA GLU A 260 -13.48 13.22 -7.33
C GLU A 260 -14.40 12.93 -8.51
N SER A 261 -14.38 11.70 -9.03
CA SER A 261 -15.33 11.21 -10.04
C SER A 261 -16.72 10.88 -9.47
N GLY A 262 -16.96 11.11 -8.18
CA GLY A 262 -18.23 10.81 -7.51
C GLY A 262 -18.41 9.33 -7.14
N LEU A 263 -17.38 8.50 -7.27
CA LEU A 263 -17.39 7.13 -6.76
C LEU A 263 -17.13 7.13 -5.25
N LYS A 264 -17.41 6.01 -4.59
CA LYS A 264 -17.22 5.84 -3.15
C LYS A 264 -16.14 4.79 -2.88
N PRO A 265 -14.85 5.18 -2.91
CA PRO A 265 -13.76 4.33 -2.42
C PRO A 265 -13.98 3.92 -0.97
N GLU A 266 -13.36 2.80 -0.57
CA GLU A 266 -13.42 2.35 0.81
C GLU A 266 -12.57 3.25 1.71
N VAL A 267 -12.95 3.47 2.97
CA VAL A 267 -12.19 4.31 3.92
C VAL A 267 -10.72 3.84 4.04
N TYR A 268 -10.50 2.53 4.02
CA TYR A 268 -9.17 1.95 4.07
C TYR A 268 -8.31 2.29 2.84
N SER A 269 -8.93 2.53 1.67
CA SER A 269 -8.20 2.94 0.46
C SER A 269 -7.52 4.30 0.63
N TYR A 270 -8.15 5.24 1.33
CA TYR A 270 -7.52 6.53 1.66
C TYR A 270 -6.31 6.34 2.59
N LEU A 271 -6.39 5.42 3.56
CA LEU A 271 -5.26 5.10 4.44
C LEU A 271 -4.08 4.48 3.69
N ILE A 272 -4.34 3.65 2.68
CA ILE A 272 -3.32 3.12 1.77
C ILE A 272 -2.71 4.26 0.95
N ALA A 273 -3.52 5.14 0.36
CA ALA A 273 -3.03 6.30 -0.39
C ALA A 273 -2.19 7.26 0.48
N MET A 274 -2.59 7.54 1.73
CA MET A 274 -1.78 8.30 2.68
C MET A 274 -0.43 7.62 2.94
N THR A 275 -0.41 6.30 3.03
CA THR A 275 0.84 5.53 3.17
C THR A 275 1.72 5.68 1.93
N ALA A 276 1.13 5.71 0.73
CA ALA A 276 1.83 5.99 -0.52
C ALA A 276 2.40 7.41 -0.55
N VAL A 277 1.68 8.44 -0.08
CA VAL A 277 2.21 9.82 0.07
C VAL A 277 3.49 9.83 0.92
N VAL A 278 3.48 9.16 2.08
CA VAL A 278 4.66 9.07 2.97
C VAL A 278 5.84 8.40 2.24
N LYS A 279 5.59 7.33 1.49
CA LYS A 279 6.61 6.61 0.74
C LYS A 279 7.21 7.48 -0.38
N GLU A 280 6.37 8.19 -1.12
CA GLU A 280 6.79 9.11 -2.20
C GLU A 280 7.66 10.24 -1.64
N LEU A 281 7.22 10.90 -0.56
CA LEU A 281 8.00 11.94 0.10
C LEU A 281 9.36 11.43 0.61
N ASN A 282 9.40 10.19 1.10
CA ASN A 282 10.65 9.58 1.54
C ASN A 282 11.60 9.29 0.37
N GLU A 283 11.09 8.80 -0.78
CA GLU A 283 11.91 8.62 -1.98
C GLU A 283 12.40 9.94 -2.55
N LEU A 284 11.55 10.98 -2.58
CA LEU A 284 11.95 12.35 -2.91
C LEU A 284 13.08 12.81 -2.00
N ALA A 285 12.94 12.65 -0.68
CA ALA A 285 13.97 13.03 0.28
C ALA A 285 15.30 12.27 0.09
N LYS A 286 15.26 11.00 -0.31
CA LYS A 286 16.45 10.20 -0.65
C LYS A 286 17.09 10.66 -1.96
N ALA A 287 16.29 10.92 -2.99
CA ALA A 287 16.75 11.41 -4.28
C ALA A 287 17.46 12.76 -4.14
N LEU A 288 16.85 13.70 -3.40
CA LEU A 288 17.44 15.02 -3.11
C LEU A 288 18.75 14.92 -2.32
N ARG A 289 18.85 13.96 -1.38
CA ARG A 289 20.11 13.70 -0.66
C ARG A 289 21.22 13.20 -1.58
N LYS A 290 20.93 12.27 -2.48
CA LYS A 290 21.89 11.78 -3.49
C LYS A 290 22.34 12.91 -4.40
N LEU A 291 21.41 13.72 -4.89
CA LEU A 291 21.69 14.81 -5.81
C LEU A 291 22.52 15.93 -5.17
N LYS A 292 22.22 16.30 -3.92
CA LYS A 292 23.09 17.19 -3.12
C LYS A 292 24.50 16.63 -2.92
N GLY A 293 24.63 15.30 -2.82
CA GLY A 293 25.93 14.62 -2.77
C GLY A 293 26.73 14.80 -4.06
N PHE A 294 26.09 14.61 -5.21
CA PHE A 294 26.72 14.81 -6.53
C PHE A 294 27.12 16.27 -6.78
N ALA A 295 26.28 17.23 -6.38
CA ALA A 295 26.60 18.65 -6.47
C ALA A 295 27.86 19.01 -5.65
N ARG A 296 27.97 18.51 -4.41
CA ARG A 296 29.17 18.71 -3.56
C ARG A 296 30.43 18.06 -4.14
N ALA A 297 30.29 17.00 -4.92
CA ALA A 297 31.40 16.35 -5.61
C ALA A 297 31.78 17.04 -6.94
N GLY A 298 31.05 18.09 -7.34
CA GLY A 298 31.25 18.78 -8.62
C GLY A 298 30.82 17.96 -9.85
N LEU A 299 30.06 16.88 -9.65
CA LEU A 299 29.61 16.00 -10.74
C LEU A 299 28.35 16.52 -11.45
N VAL A 300 27.57 17.36 -10.77
CA VAL A 300 26.35 17.99 -11.30
C VAL A 300 26.35 19.45 -10.87
N ALA A 301 25.80 20.34 -11.70
CA ALA A 301 25.57 21.73 -11.32
C ALA A 301 24.61 21.82 -10.12
N GLU A 302 24.74 22.87 -9.31
CA GLU A 302 23.72 23.16 -8.30
C GLU A 302 22.38 23.45 -8.98
N PHE A 303 21.28 23.15 -8.27
CA PHE A 303 19.95 23.43 -8.80
C PHE A 303 19.78 24.93 -9.03
N ASP A 304 19.30 25.30 -10.21
CA ASP A 304 18.79 26.64 -10.43
C ASP A 304 17.48 26.89 -9.66
N THR A 305 17.07 28.15 -9.63
CA THR A 305 15.84 28.59 -8.95
C THR A 305 14.57 27.93 -9.50
N GLU A 306 14.55 27.58 -10.79
CA GLU A 306 13.39 26.93 -11.42
C GLU A 306 13.23 25.49 -10.91
N ASN A 307 14.31 24.70 -10.93
CA ASN A 307 14.30 23.33 -10.44
C ASN A 307 13.95 23.25 -8.95
N ILE A 308 14.43 24.20 -8.14
CA ILE A 308 14.05 24.30 -6.73
C ILE A 308 12.54 24.51 -6.61
N GLY A 309 11.97 25.45 -7.37
CA GLY A 309 10.52 25.71 -7.36
C GLY A 309 9.69 24.50 -7.79
N LEU A 310 10.15 23.72 -8.76
CA LEU A 310 9.47 22.48 -9.18
C LEU A 310 9.48 21.41 -8.08
N ILE A 311 10.60 21.25 -7.37
CA ILE A 311 10.73 20.31 -6.26
C ILE A 311 9.82 20.72 -5.10
N GLU A 312 9.80 22.01 -4.75
CA GLU A 312 8.96 22.56 -3.69
C GLU A 312 7.48 22.42 -4.02
N LYS A 313 7.09 22.70 -5.27
CA LYS A 313 5.72 22.50 -5.74
C LYS A 313 5.31 21.03 -5.66
N TYR A 314 6.15 20.13 -6.19
CA TYR A 314 5.87 18.69 -6.13
C TYR A 314 5.69 18.19 -4.70
N GLN A 315 6.55 18.61 -3.77
CA GLN A 315 6.41 18.28 -2.36
C GLN A 315 5.13 18.85 -1.75
N SER A 316 4.79 20.11 -2.08
CA SER A 316 3.58 20.77 -1.56
C SER A 316 2.30 20.11 -2.06
N ASP A 317 2.25 19.72 -3.33
CA ASP A 317 1.12 19.01 -3.94
C ASP A 317 0.91 17.65 -3.23
N LEU A 318 1.98 16.89 -2.97
CA LEU A 318 1.89 15.63 -2.22
C LEU A 318 1.40 15.80 -0.77
N ILE A 319 1.83 16.88 -0.10
CA ILE A 319 1.36 17.19 1.26
C ILE A 319 -0.13 17.54 1.23
N ALA A 320 -0.57 18.33 0.23
CA ALA A 320 -1.97 18.68 0.06
C ALA A 320 -2.84 17.44 -0.17
N ASP A 321 -2.40 16.52 -1.05
CA ASP A 321 -3.04 15.23 -1.28
C ASP A 321 -3.17 14.42 0.02
N GLY A 322 -2.09 14.34 0.81
CA GLY A 322 -2.09 13.63 2.09
C GLY A 322 -3.05 14.24 3.12
N VAL A 323 -3.17 15.57 3.17
CA VAL A 323 -4.14 16.27 4.03
C VAL A 323 -5.57 16.03 3.54
N GLN A 324 -5.82 16.12 2.23
CA GLN A 324 -7.14 15.85 1.64
C GLN A 324 -7.61 14.43 1.95
N LEU A 325 -6.76 13.43 1.74
CA LEU A 325 -7.04 12.03 2.10
C LEU A 325 -7.31 11.87 3.60
N SER A 326 -6.60 12.62 4.45
CA SER A 326 -6.83 12.56 5.91
C SER A 326 -8.21 13.09 6.31
N ASN A 327 -8.65 14.19 5.70
CA ASN A 327 -9.96 14.78 5.96
C ASN A 327 -11.06 13.80 5.56
N TRP A 328 -10.90 13.15 4.41
CA TRP A 328 -11.80 12.12 3.90
C TRP A 328 -11.93 10.91 4.83
N VAL A 329 -10.84 10.47 5.47
CA VAL A 329 -10.90 9.41 6.49
C VAL A 329 -11.63 9.87 7.74
N ILE A 330 -11.44 11.13 8.17
CA ILE A 330 -12.11 11.67 9.36
C ILE A 330 -13.62 11.89 9.10
N GLU A 331 -13.99 12.27 7.88
CA GLU A 331 -15.39 12.49 7.48
C GLU A 331 -16.18 11.20 7.34
N GLU A 332 -15.58 10.15 6.77
CA GLU A 332 -16.27 8.89 6.43
C GLU A 332 -15.96 7.73 7.38
N GLY A 333 -14.84 7.81 8.11
CA GLY A 333 -14.35 6.75 8.97
C GLY A 333 -14.88 6.81 10.40
N SER A 334 -14.61 5.75 11.16
CA SER A 334 -14.87 5.70 12.58
C SER A 334 -13.79 6.42 13.38
N SER A 335 -14.14 6.90 14.57
CA SER A 335 -13.21 7.62 15.46
C SER A 335 -12.00 6.79 15.88
N SER A 336 -12.07 5.45 15.77
CA SER A 336 -10.93 4.55 16.04
C SER A 336 -9.79 4.72 15.03
N LEU A 337 -10.06 5.24 13.83
CA LEU A 337 -9.05 5.48 12.79
C LEU A 337 -8.27 6.77 12.99
N HIS A 338 -8.76 7.72 13.80
CA HIS A 338 -8.13 9.03 13.98
C HIS A 338 -6.67 8.93 14.44
N GLY A 339 -6.38 8.02 15.38
CA GLY A 339 -5.00 7.79 15.82
C GLY A 339 -4.08 7.31 14.69
N VAL A 340 -4.60 6.54 13.74
CA VAL A 340 -3.82 6.08 12.57
C VAL A 340 -3.69 7.16 11.51
N VAL A 341 -4.67 8.06 11.38
CA VAL A 341 -4.59 9.25 10.52
C VAL A 341 -3.50 10.20 11.00
N HIS A 342 -3.50 10.56 12.29
CA HIS A 342 -2.49 11.46 12.86
C HIS A 342 -1.08 10.86 12.80
N GLU A 343 -0.94 9.55 12.96
CA GLU A 343 0.36 8.86 12.77
C GLU A 343 0.87 8.99 11.33
N ARG A 344 0.00 8.81 10.33
CA ARG A 344 0.38 8.96 8.92
C ARG A 344 0.72 10.40 8.56
N LEU A 345 -0.05 11.36 9.07
CA LEU A 345 0.24 12.79 8.91
C LEU A 345 1.58 13.15 9.57
N LEU A 346 1.86 12.64 10.77
CA LEU A 346 3.14 12.82 11.45
C LEU A 346 4.30 12.30 10.58
N ALA A 347 4.19 11.07 10.06
CA ALA A 347 5.20 10.50 9.19
C ALA A 347 5.39 11.32 7.90
N MET A 348 4.30 11.80 7.31
CA MET A 348 4.31 12.67 6.12
C MET A 348 5.09 13.96 6.39
N TYR A 349 4.76 14.70 7.45
CA TYR A 349 5.42 15.94 7.81
C TYR A 349 6.89 15.73 8.23
N ILE A 350 7.22 14.60 8.85
CA ILE A 350 8.62 14.23 9.11
C ILE A 350 9.39 14.03 7.80
N CYS A 351 8.83 13.30 6.83
CA CYS A 351 9.48 13.03 5.55
C CYS A 351 9.66 14.31 4.71
N SER A 352 8.70 15.23 4.75
CA SER A 352 8.81 16.53 4.08
C SER A 352 9.61 17.57 4.86
N GLY A 353 9.89 17.33 6.15
CA GLY A 353 10.64 18.25 7.00
C GLY A 353 9.83 19.44 7.52
N HIS A 354 8.52 19.30 7.69
CA HIS A 354 7.62 20.33 8.21
C HIS A 354 7.48 20.18 9.74
N GLY A 355 8.33 20.87 10.50
CA GLY A 355 8.49 20.66 11.94
C GLY A 355 7.28 21.05 12.78
N LEU A 356 6.67 22.21 12.49
CA LEU A 356 5.52 22.72 13.24
C LEU A 356 4.30 21.83 13.10
N GLU A 357 4.02 21.38 11.88
CA GLU A 357 2.92 20.49 11.56
C GLU A 357 3.15 19.09 12.16
N ALA A 358 4.38 18.57 12.10
CA ALA A 358 4.74 17.32 12.75
C ALA A 358 4.57 17.40 14.28
N GLU A 359 5.01 18.50 14.90
CA GLU A 359 4.81 18.72 16.34
C GLU A 359 3.32 18.75 16.69
N ARG A 360 2.50 19.44 15.89
CA ARG A 360 1.06 19.44 16.06
C ARG A 360 0.49 18.02 16.04
N GLN A 361 0.89 17.19 15.07
CA GLN A 361 0.39 15.81 14.99
C GLN A 361 0.78 14.95 16.20
N LEU A 362 1.96 15.15 16.81
CA LEU A 362 2.32 14.48 18.07
C LEU A 362 1.31 14.77 19.19
N TRP A 363 0.82 16.02 19.26
CA TRP A 363 -0.18 16.42 20.25
C TRP A 363 -1.58 15.92 19.92
N GLU A 364 -1.98 15.95 18.65
CA GLU A 364 -3.27 15.41 18.20
C GLU A 364 -3.34 13.89 18.46
N MET A 365 -2.27 13.14 18.19
CA MET A 365 -2.16 11.72 18.53
C MET A 365 -2.40 11.48 20.04
N LYS A 366 -1.75 12.28 20.88
CA LYS A 366 -1.92 12.18 22.33
C LYS A 366 -3.36 12.50 22.77
N LEU A 367 -4.02 13.47 22.14
CA LEU A 367 -5.40 13.84 22.42
C LEU A 367 -6.38 12.70 22.11
N VAL A 368 -6.13 11.94 21.04
CA VAL A 368 -6.93 10.76 20.67
C VAL A 368 -6.48 9.48 21.38
N GLY A 369 -5.64 9.58 22.41
CA GLY A 369 -5.23 8.46 23.26
C GLY A 369 -4.16 7.54 22.65
N LYS A 370 -3.47 7.98 21.58
CA LYS A 370 -2.38 7.22 20.95
C LYS A 370 -1.04 7.88 21.23
N GLU A 371 -0.16 7.17 21.94
CA GLU A 371 1.17 7.69 22.26
C GLU A 371 2.15 7.42 21.11
N ALA A 372 2.84 8.46 20.65
CA ALA A 372 3.91 8.33 19.66
C ALA A 372 5.20 7.80 20.29
N ASP A 373 5.99 7.09 19.49
CA ASP A 373 7.29 6.58 19.91
C ASP A 373 8.23 7.70 20.33
N ALA A 374 9.07 7.41 21.33
CA ALA A 374 10.10 8.32 21.85
C ALA A 374 10.97 8.92 20.74
N ASP A 375 11.30 8.10 19.74
CA ASP A 375 12.20 8.44 18.66
C ASP A 375 11.57 9.43 17.67
N LEU A 376 10.24 9.42 17.53
CA LEU A 376 9.52 10.37 16.69
C LEU A 376 9.61 11.79 17.28
N TYR A 377 9.50 11.93 18.60
CA TYR A 377 9.71 13.23 19.27
C TYR A 377 11.12 13.78 19.02
N ASP A 378 12.15 12.93 19.09
CA ASP A 378 13.53 13.33 18.84
C ASP A 378 13.74 13.77 17.38
N ILE A 379 13.11 13.08 16.42
CA ILE A 379 13.15 13.46 14.99
C ILE A 379 12.47 14.81 14.77
N VAL A 380 11.26 15.02 15.30
CA VAL A 380 10.54 16.29 15.18
C VAL A 380 11.32 17.42 15.83
N LEU A 381 11.93 17.19 17.01
CA LEU A 381 12.82 18.15 17.67
C LEU A 381 13.97 18.60 16.77
N ALA A 382 14.61 17.65 16.07
CA ALA A 382 15.70 17.96 15.15
C ALA A 382 15.23 18.74 13.91
N ILE A 383 14.03 18.46 13.40
CA ILE A 383 13.44 19.20 12.27
C ILE A 383 13.15 20.64 12.69
N CYS A 384 12.43 20.84 13.81
CA CYS A 384 12.14 22.17 14.36
C CYS A 384 13.43 22.97 14.64
N ALA A 385 14.46 22.32 15.16
CA ALA A 385 15.77 22.94 15.37
C ALA A 385 16.44 23.37 14.06
N SER A 386 16.32 22.58 12.99
CA SER A 386 16.85 22.95 11.67
C SER A 386 16.12 24.13 11.01
N GLN A 387 14.93 24.47 11.49
CA GLN A 387 14.10 25.59 11.05
C GLN A 387 14.09 26.77 12.04
N LYS A 388 14.79 26.63 13.17
CA LYS A 388 14.84 27.60 14.27
C LYS A 388 13.47 27.90 14.92
N GLU A 389 12.62 26.88 15.02
CA GLU A 389 11.29 27.00 15.64
C GLU A 389 11.35 26.96 17.17
N ALA A 390 11.81 28.06 17.78
CA ALA A 390 12.11 28.13 19.21
C ALA A 390 10.95 27.71 20.14
N ASN A 391 9.70 28.07 19.78
CA ASN A 391 8.52 27.73 20.56
C ASN A 391 8.24 26.22 20.56
N ALA A 392 8.32 25.57 19.39
CA ALA A 392 8.14 24.14 19.25
C ALA A 392 9.24 23.36 19.97
N ILE A 393 10.49 23.80 19.81
CA ILE A 393 11.67 23.24 20.49
C ILE A 393 11.47 23.29 22.01
N GLY A 394 11.03 24.45 22.53
CA GLY A 394 10.75 24.62 23.96
C GLY A 394 9.72 23.63 24.49
N ARG A 395 8.59 23.46 23.78
CA ARG A 395 7.52 22.52 24.16
C ARG A 395 7.99 21.07 24.15
N LEU A 396 8.72 20.67 23.11
CA LEU A 396 9.26 19.30 22.97
C LEU A 396 10.30 18.97 24.05
N LEU A 397 11.12 19.95 24.44
CA LEU A 397 12.16 19.77 25.47
C LEU A 397 11.61 19.61 26.89
N THR A 398 10.39 20.07 27.19
CA THR A 398 9.78 19.87 28.51
C THR A 398 9.68 18.38 28.88
N ARG A 399 9.51 17.52 27.88
CA ARG A 399 9.51 16.06 28.05
C ARG A 399 10.90 15.50 28.32
N THR A 400 11.94 16.12 27.78
CA THR A 400 13.33 15.71 27.97
C THR A 400 13.80 15.99 29.39
N ASP A 401 13.29 17.04 30.04
CA ASP A 401 13.73 17.44 31.38
C ASP A 401 13.44 16.38 32.45
N VAL A 402 12.30 15.69 32.34
CA VAL A 402 11.86 14.59 33.23
C VAL A 402 12.45 13.23 32.84
N SER A 403 13.19 13.14 31.73
CA SER A 403 13.72 11.88 31.21
C SER A 403 15.04 11.43 31.87
N SER A 404 15.32 10.13 31.80
CA SER A 404 16.59 9.55 32.26
C SER A 404 17.79 10.14 31.52
N SER A 405 18.96 10.13 32.16
CA SER A 405 20.20 10.69 31.58
C SER A 405 20.53 10.17 30.16
N PRO A 406 20.45 8.84 29.86
CA PRO A 406 20.68 8.34 28.50
C PRO A 406 19.70 8.91 27.46
N ARG A 407 18.42 9.06 27.82
CA ARG A 407 17.39 9.61 26.93
C ARG A 407 17.59 11.10 26.71
N LYS A 408 17.91 11.84 27.77
CA LYS A 408 18.28 13.26 27.71
C LYS A 408 19.48 13.50 26.79
N LYS A 409 20.52 12.64 26.86
CA LYS A 409 21.66 12.69 25.94
C LYS A 409 21.23 12.48 24.49
N LYS A 410 20.40 11.47 24.22
CA LYS A 410 19.88 11.19 22.87
C LYS A 410 19.11 12.38 22.29
N SER A 411 18.15 12.94 23.03
CA SER A 411 17.36 14.08 22.57
C SER A 411 18.22 15.33 22.31
N LEU A 412 19.18 15.64 23.20
CA LEU A 412 20.10 16.76 22.99
C LEU A 412 21.04 16.55 21.80
N SER A 413 21.49 15.32 21.53
CA SER A 413 22.23 14.99 20.32
C SER A 413 21.40 15.22 19.05
N TRP A 414 20.11 14.87 19.05
CA TRP A 414 19.21 15.15 17.94
C TRP A 414 18.98 16.66 17.74
N LEU A 415 18.74 17.39 18.83
CA LEU A 415 18.63 18.85 18.81
C LEU A 415 19.88 19.50 18.19
N LEU A 416 21.06 19.08 18.65
CA LEU A 416 22.35 19.54 18.16
C LEU A 416 22.51 19.30 16.65
N ARG A 417 22.21 18.08 16.18
CA ARG A 417 22.29 17.73 14.75
C ARG A 417 21.26 18.51 13.92
N GLY A 418 20.09 18.80 14.48
CA GLY A 418 19.09 19.68 13.88
C GLY A 418 19.64 21.09 13.63
N TYR A 419 20.18 21.74 14.67
CA TYR A 419 20.80 23.06 14.53
C TYR A 419 21.98 23.07 13.55
N ILE A 420 22.84 22.05 13.58
CA ILE A 420 23.94 21.90 12.61
C ILE A 420 23.40 21.82 11.19
N LYS A 421 22.34 21.03 10.95
CA LYS A 421 21.70 20.89 9.64
C LYS A 421 21.08 22.20 9.14
N GLY A 422 20.47 22.98 10.02
CA GLY A 422 19.92 24.31 9.71
C GLY A 422 20.96 25.43 9.59
N GLY A 423 22.24 25.16 9.90
CA GLY A 423 23.29 26.17 9.91
C GLY A 423 23.22 27.13 11.11
N HIS A 424 22.44 26.80 12.15
CA HIS A 424 22.28 27.57 13.38
C HIS A 424 23.39 27.25 14.38
N PHE A 425 24.64 27.58 14.02
CA PHE A 425 25.81 27.14 14.78
C PHE A 425 25.95 27.77 16.18
N ASP A 426 25.33 28.92 16.44
CA ASP A 426 25.28 29.50 17.78
C ASP A 426 24.44 28.64 18.72
N ASP A 427 23.21 28.34 18.32
CA ASP A 427 22.28 27.49 19.07
C ASP A 427 22.86 26.07 19.25
N ALA A 428 23.58 25.57 18.23
CA ALA A 428 24.33 24.32 18.32
C ALA A 428 25.44 24.37 19.39
N ALA A 429 26.20 25.46 19.46
CA ALA A 429 27.26 25.65 20.45
C ALA A 429 26.68 25.75 21.87
N GLU A 430 25.57 26.46 22.05
CA GLU A 430 24.85 26.52 23.32
C GLU A 430 24.33 25.14 23.74
N THR A 431 23.84 24.35 22.79
CA THR A 431 23.43 22.97 23.04
C THR A 431 24.60 22.10 23.51
N VAL A 432 25.78 22.22 22.89
CA VAL A 432 27.00 21.53 23.36
C VAL A 432 27.34 21.95 24.79
N ILE A 433 27.34 23.24 25.09
CA ILE A 433 27.63 23.74 26.44
C ILE A 433 26.61 23.18 27.45
N LYS A 434 25.32 23.20 27.13
CA LYS A 434 24.26 22.62 27.96
C LYS A 434 24.48 21.13 28.20
N MET A 435 24.90 20.36 27.19
CA MET A 435 25.24 18.95 27.38
C MET A 435 26.39 18.81 28.39
N LEU A 436 27.46 19.60 28.27
CA LEU A 436 28.60 19.55 29.19
C LEU A 436 28.23 19.96 30.62
N ASP A 437 27.39 20.98 30.77
CA ASP A 437 26.88 21.43 32.08
C ASP A 437 26.06 20.34 32.78
N LEU A 438 25.39 19.48 32.00
CA LEU A 438 24.64 18.31 32.49
C LEU A 438 25.53 17.06 32.68
N GLY A 439 26.85 17.16 32.49
CA GLY A 439 27.76 16.02 32.55
C GLY A 439 27.63 15.05 31.37
N LEU A 440 27.03 15.49 30.26
CA LEU A 440 26.83 14.70 29.05
C LEU A 440 27.86 15.10 27.99
N HIS A 441 28.56 14.13 27.43
CA HIS A 441 29.55 14.39 26.38
C HIS A 441 28.95 14.20 24.98
N PRO A 442 28.93 15.25 24.14
CA PRO A 442 28.56 15.12 22.74
C PRO A 442 29.59 14.32 21.94
N GLU A 443 29.16 13.74 20.82
CA GLU A 443 30.04 12.97 19.96
C GLU A 443 31.13 13.86 19.32
N PHE A 444 32.25 13.24 18.93
CA PHE A 444 33.36 13.97 18.31
C PHE A 444 32.95 14.66 17.01
N LEU A 445 32.22 13.94 16.14
CA LEU A 445 31.77 14.48 14.86
C LEU A 445 30.83 15.67 15.03
N ASP A 446 29.91 15.62 16.01
CA ASP A 446 29.00 16.72 16.31
C ASP A 446 29.79 17.97 16.76
N ARG A 447 30.75 17.80 17.69
CA ARG A 447 31.63 18.90 18.15
C ARG A 447 32.44 19.51 17.01
N ALA A 448 33.05 18.67 16.18
CA ALA A 448 33.85 19.10 15.05
C ALA A 448 33.00 19.90 14.04
N ALA A 449 31.77 19.45 13.75
CA ALA A 449 30.85 20.13 12.85
C ALA A 449 30.47 21.53 13.37
N VAL A 450 30.18 21.68 14.69
CA VAL A 450 29.90 22.99 15.28
C VAL A 450 31.10 23.93 15.17
N LEU A 451 32.29 23.47 15.53
CA LEU A 451 33.52 24.28 15.47
C LEU A 451 33.83 24.73 14.03
N GLN A 452 33.71 23.83 13.05
CA GLN A 452 33.90 24.16 11.64
C GLN A 452 32.85 25.16 11.13
N GLY A 453 31.59 25.00 11.53
CA GLY A 453 30.51 25.92 11.19
C GLY A 453 30.75 27.33 11.73
N LEU A 454 31.08 27.44 13.02
CA LEU A 454 31.43 28.71 13.65
C LEU A 454 32.68 29.34 13.01
N GLN A 455 33.70 28.55 12.68
CA GLN A 455 34.92 29.06 12.03
C GLN A 455 34.61 29.70 10.67
N LYS A 456 33.77 29.08 9.84
CA LYS A 456 33.34 29.67 8.56
C LYS A 456 32.60 31.00 8.78
N ARG A 457 31.80 31.08 9.84
CA ARG A 457 31.04 32.29 10.16
C ARG A 457 31.93 33.43 10.68
N ILE A 458 33.01 33.13 11.39
CA ILE A 458 34.04 34.13 11.76
C ILE A 458 34.62 34.79 10.51
N GLN A 459 34.91 33.99 9.47
CA GLN A 459 35.46 34.51 8.20
C GLN A 459 34.47 35.44 7.47
N GLN A 460 33.17 35.25 7.66
CA GLN A 460 32.12 36.01 6.99
C GLN A 460 31.63 37.24 7.77
N SER A 461 31.45 37.11 9.09
CA SER A 461 30.74 38.09 9.93
C SER A 461 31.56 38.64 11.10
N GLY A 462 32.74 38.07 11.39
CA GLY A 462 33.66 38.55 12.43
C GLY A 462 33.25 38.24 13.88
N GLY A 463 32.15 37.54 14.14
CA GLY A 463 31.74 37.16 15.51
C GLY A 463 32.56 35.99 16.07
N VAL A 464 33.45 36.24 17.03
CA VAL A 464 34.39 35.24 17.58
C VAL A 464 33.96 34.71 18.96
N ASP A 465 33.09 35.42 19.67
CA ASP A 465 32.77 35.16 21.09
C ASP A 465 32.22 33.75 21.35
N THR A 466 31.23 33.32 20.56
CA THR A 466 30.63 31.98 20.67
C THR A 466 31.67 30.88 20.47
N TYR A 467 32.58 31.07 19.50
CA TYR A 467 33.65 30.12 19.21
C TYR A 467 34.63 30.01 20.38
N LEU A 468 35.09 31.14 20.95
CA LEU A 468 36.00 31.13 22.11
C LEU A 468 35.35 30.50 23.33
N LYS A 469 34.09 30.85 23.60
CA LYS A 469 33.32 30.30 24.71
C LYS A 469 33.22 28.78 24.60
N LEU A 470 32.93 28.28 23.40
CA LEU A 470 32.84 26.85 23.14
C LEU A 470 34.20 26.15 23.28
N CYS A 471 35.26 26.69 22.67
CA CYS A 471 36.62 26.15 22.78
C CYS A 471 37.05 26.05 24.25
N LYS A 472 36.83 27.11 25.03
CA LYS A 472 37.15 27.11 26.46
C LYS A 472 36.39 25.99 27.20
N ARG A 473 35.07 25.89 27.03
CA ARG A 473 34.26 24.86 27.71
C ARG A 473 34.66 23.43 27.31
N LEU A 474 35.02 23.22 26.04
CA LEU A 474 35.54 21.94 25.57
C LEU A 474 36.93 21.63 26.15
N SER A 475 37.82 22.62 26.26
CA SER A 475 39.14 22.50 26.89
C SER A 475 39.02 22.15 28.38
N ASP A 476 38.17 22.89 29.11
CA ASP A 476 37.85 22.63 30.52
C ASP A 476 37.33 21.20 30.76
N SER A 477 36.69 20.61 29.74
CA SER A 477 36.15 19.25 29.77
C SER A 477 37.11 18.20 29.21
N ASN A 478 38.37 18.54 28.89
CA ASN A 478 39.38 17.69 28.25
C ASN A 478 38.92 17.05 26.93
N LEU A 479 38.03 17.75 26.20
CA LEU A 479 37.42 17.25 24.97
C LEU A 479 38.12 17.73 23.70
N ILE A 480 39.01 18.72 23.81
CA ILE A 480 39.90 19.20 22.76
C ILE A 480 41.29 19.46 23.34
N GLY A 481 42.31 19.48 22.48
CA GLY A 481 43.65 19.91 22.88
C GLY A 481 43.72 21.43 23.15
N PRO A 482 44.85 21.90 23.71
CA PRO A 482 45.07 23.33 23.98
C PRO A 482 44.86 24.14 22.69
N CYS A 483 44.02 25.17 22.78
CA CYS A 483 43.67 26.01 21.62
C CYS A 483 44.63 27.19 21.51
N LEU A 484 45.28 27.34 20.36
CA LEU A 484 46.09 28.52 20.05
C LEU A 484 45.25 29.51 19.22
N LEU A 485 44.93 30.65 19.80
CA LEU A 485 44.30 31.76 19.10
C LEU A 485 45.34 32.64 18.44
N TYR A 486 45.25 32.77 17.12
CA TYR A 486 46.00 33.75 16.34
C TYR A 486 45.05 34.87 15.93
N LEU A 487 45.24 36.05 16.51
CA LEU A 487 44.40 37.22 16.26
C LEU A 487 45.23 38.31 15.61
N PHE A 488 44.92 38.64 14.36
CA PHE A 488 45.62 39.69 13.62
C PHE A 488 44.83 41.00 13.67
N ILE A 489 45.39 42.00 14.34
CA ILE A 489 44.79 43.34 14.41
C ILE A 489 45.38 44.19 13.28
N LYS A 490 44.65 44.24 12.16
CA LYS A 490 45.07 44.92 10.92
C LYS A 490 45.49 46.38 11.14
N LYS A 491 44.77 47.12 12.02
CA LYS A 491 45.06 48.52 12.35
C LYS A 491 46.47 48.74 12.91
N TYR A 492 46.99 47.77 13.66
CA TYR A 492 48.28 47.88 14.34
C TYR A 492 49.34 46.93 13.75
N LYS A 493 49.01 46.18 12.69
CA LYS A 493 49.85 45.10 12.14
C LYS A 493 50.35 44.12 13.22
N LEU A 494 49.52 43.88 14.25
CA LEU A 494 49.88 43.11 15.43
C LEU A 494 49.28 41.70 15.37
N TRP A 495 50.09 40.70 15.66
CA TRP A 495 49.65 39.32 15.90
C TRP A 495 49.62 39.05 17.40
N ILE A 496 48.45 38.65 17.90
CA ILE A 496 48.29 38.17 19.27
C ILE A 496 48.19 36.65 19.20
N ILE A 497 49.08 35.96 19.91
CA ILE A 497 49.02 34.52 20.11
C ILE A 497 48.62 34.28 21.56
N LYS A 498 47.49 33.59 21.78
CA LYS A 498 47.02 33.27 23.13
C LYS A 498 46.65 31.79 23.22
N THR A 499 47.20 31.10 24.21
CA THR A 499 46.76 29.77 24.63
C THR A 499 45.48 29.89 25.45
N LEU A 500 44.45 29.14 25.07
CA LEU A 500 43.17 29.01 25.79
C LEU A 500 43.08 27.71 26.57
#